data_AF-A0A850AKJ2-F1
#
_entry.id   AF-A0A850AKJ2-F1
#
_cell.length_a   1.000
_cell.length_b   1.000
_cell.length_c   1.000
_cell.angle_alpha   90.00
_cell.angle_beta   90.00
_cell.angle_gamma   90.00
#
_symmetry.space_group_name_H-M   'P 1'
#
loop_
_entity.id
_entity.type
_entity.pdbx_description
1 polymer ?
#
loop_
_entity_poly.entity_id
_entity_poly.type
_entity_poly.pdbx_seq_one_letter_code
_entity_poly.pdbx_strand_id
1 'polypeptide(L)' 'MWRDPIIEEIHRIRQEHAAKFNFDLRAIVKYYQEQQKQSGRKVVSFSRPPSKETANCTHPQQT' A
#
# COMPACT_ATOMS: atom_id res chain seq x y z
N MET A 1 6.03 15.70 -28.96
CA MET A 1 5.65 15.06 -27.69
C MET A 1 4.54 15.89 -27.06
N TRP A 2 3.36 15.32 -26.89
CA TRP A 2 2.18 16.03 -26.37
C TRP A 2 2.28 16.11 -24.85
N ARG A 3 2.02 17.28 -24.27
CA ARG A 3 1.95 17.47 -22.82
C ARG A 3 0.49 17.55 -22.42
N ASP A 4 0.05 16.61 -21.61
CA ASP A 4 -1.31 16.56 -21.10
C ASP A 4 -1.41 17.50 -19.88
N PRO A 5 -2.25 18.56 -19.94
CA PRO A 5 -2.40 19.50 -18.84
C PRO A 5 -2.86 18.84 -17.53
N ILE A 6 -3.61 17.73 -17.59
CA ILE A 6 -4.10 17.00 -16.41
C ILE A 6 -2.93 16.32 -15.70
N ILE A 7 -2.00 15.74 -16.45
CA ILE A 7 -0.83 15.05 -15.89
C ILE A 7 0.11 16.06 -15.21
N GLU A 8 0.32 17.21 -15.84
CA GLU A 8 1.13 18.29 -15.27
C GLU A 8 0.57 18.78 -13.93
N GLU A 9 -0.75 18.91 -13.82
CA GLU A 9 -1.40 19.26 -12.55
C GLU A 9 -1.19 18.19 -11.48
N ILE A 10 -1.35 16.91 -11.82
CA ILE A 10 -1.09 15.79 -10.90
C ILE A 10 0.36 15.81 -10.42
N HIS A 11 1.32 16.05 -11.31
CA HIS A 11 2.73 16.16 -10.94
C HIS A 11 2.97 17.33 -10.00
N ARG A 12 2.40 18.51 -10.27
CA ARG A 12 2.52 19.69 -9.41
C ARG A 12 2.01 19.37 -7.99
N ILE A 13 0.81 18.80 -7.88
CA ILE A 13 0.20 18.45 -6.58
C ILE A 13 1.06 17.43 -5.83
N ARG A 14 1.54 16.38 -6.52
CA ARG A 14 2.41 15.36 -5.91
C ARG A 14 3.73 15.95 -5.43
N GLN A 15 4.31 16.87 -6.19
CA GLN A 15 5.58 17.51 -5.86
C GLN A 15 5.44 18.47 -4.67
N GLU A 16 4.40 19.30 -4.66
CA GLU A 16 4.06 20.14 -3.51
C GLU A 16 3.81 19.30 -2.24
N HIS A 17 3.11 18.16 -2.38
CA HIS A 17 2.87 17.27 -1.25
C HIS A 17 4.16 16.62 -0.75
N ALA A 18 4.98 16.05 -1.64
CA ALA A 18 6.24 15.41 -1.26
C ALA A 18 7.23 16.40 -0.62
N ALA A 19 7.28 17.64 -1.11
CA ALA A 19 8.12 18.70 -0.54
C ALA A 19 7.79 19.00 0.93
N LYS A 20 6.51 18.93 1.34
CA LYS A 20 6.09 19.09 2.75
C LYS A 20 6.70 18.05 3.68
N PHE A 21 7.07 16.89 3.15
CA PHE A 21 7.69 15.79 3.89
C PHE A 21 9.18 15.61 3.55
N ASN A 22 9.81 16.61 2.91
CA ASN A 22 11.20 16.54 2.45
C ASN A 22 11.49 15.33 1.56
N PHE A 23 10.49 14.87 0.79
CA PHE A 23 10.56 13.67 -0.02
C PHE A 23 10.86 12.38 0.78
N ASP A 24 10.67 12.38 2.10
CA ASP A 24 10.82 11.19 2.93
C ASP A 24 9.52 10.38 2.95
N LEU A 25 9.56 9.24 2.26
CA LEU A 25 8.47 8.27 2.24
C LEU A 25 8.06 7.82 3.65
N ARG A 26 9.03 7.63 4.55
CA ARG A 26 8.75 7.16 5.92
C ARG A 26 7.99 8.22 6.71
N ALA A 27 8.31 9.50 6.51
CA ALA A 27 7.61 10.62 7.13
C ALA A 27 6.13 10.68 6.67
N ILE A 28 5.88 10.50 5.37
CA ILE A 28 4.52 10.46 4.82
C ILE A 28 3.71 9.31 5.44
N VAL A 29 4.28 8.11 5.48
CA VAL A 29 3.61 6.93 6.07
C VAL A 29 3.30 7.16 7.55
N LYS A 30 4.26 7.68 8.32
CA LYS A 30 4.08 7.97 9.74
C LYS A 30 2.96 8.98 9.98
N TYR A 31 2.92 10.04 9.18
CA TYR A 31 1.86 11.05 9.24
C TYR A 31 0.46 10.43 9.08
N TYR A 32 0.26 9.57 8.07
CA TYR A 32 -1.02 8.91 7.85
C TYR A 32 -1.37 7.90 8.95
N GLN A 33 -0.39 7.20 9.52
CA GLN A 33 -0.61 6.31 10.67
C GLN A 33 -1.09 7.09 11.90
N GLU A 34 -0.55 8.28 12.15
CA GLU A 34 -0.99 9.17 13.24
C GLU A 34 -2.41 9.68 13.01
N GLN A 35 -2.73 10.12 11.79
CA GLN A 35 -4.09 10.52 11.40
C GLN A 35 -5.09 9.36 11.56
N GLN A 36 -4.70 8.14 11.19
CA GLN A 36 -5.54 6.96 11.37
C GLN A 36 -5.84 6.69 12.84
N LYS A 37 -4.85 6.83 13.74
CA LYS A 37 -5.02 6.69 15.19
C LYS A 37 -5.98 7.75 15.76
N GLN A 38 -5.90 8.98 15.27
CA GLN A 38 -6.78 10.07 15.70
C GLN A 38 -8.22 9.91 15.20
N SER A 39 -8.44 9.16 14.12
CA SER A 39 -9.77 9.01 13.50
C SER A 39 -10.80 8.27 14.34
N GLY A 40 -10.41 7.65 15.47
CA GLY A 40 -11.28 6.89 16.36
C GLY A 40 -11.83 5.58 15.77
N ARG A 41 -11.48 5.25 14.52
CA ARG A 41 -11.92 4.03 13.84
C ARG A 41 -11.13 2.82 14.31
N LYS A 42 -11.81 1.69 14.52
CA LYS A 42 -11.17 0.42 14.84
C LYS A 42 -10.37 -0.08 13.64
N VAL A 43 -9.05 -0.19 13.79
CA VAL A 43 -8.17 -0.84 12.81
C VAL A 43 -8.33 -2.36 12.95
N VAL A 44 -8.66 -3.05 11.85
CA VAL A 44 -8.81 -4.51 11.81
C VAL A 44 -7.83 -5.12 10.80
N SER A 45 -7.25 -6.27 11.13
CA SER A 45 -6.44 -7.06 10.20
C SER A 45 -7.32 -8.07 9.48
N PHE A 46 -7.21 -8.15 8.16
CA PHE A 46 -7.85 -9.20 7.34
C PHE A 46 -6.88 -10.34 7.01
N SER A 47 -5.87 -10.59 7.86
CA SER A 47 -4.95 -11.71 7.65
C SER A 47 -5.73 -13.02 7.57
N ARG A 48 -5.61 -13.71 6.42
CA ARG A 48 -6.14 -15.07 6.26
C ARG A 48 -5.50 -15.96 7.34
N PRO A 49 -6.28 -16.79 8.05
CA PRO A 49 -5.68 -17.78 8.96
C PRO A 49 -4.70 -18.65 8.17
N PRO A 50 -3.58 -19.10 8.77
CA PRO A 50 -2.63 -19.96 8.08
C PRO A 50 -3.39 -21.19 7.56
N SER A 51 -3.33 -21.41 6.24
CA SER A 51 -3.88 -22.61 5.62
C SER A 51 -3.25 -23.80 6.32
N LYS A 52 -4.07 -24.65 6.92
CA LYS A 52 -3.61 -25.97 7.37
C LYS A 52 -3.03 -26.64 6.13
N GLU A 53 -1.71 -26.81 6.10
CA GLU A 53 -1.04 -27.59 5.05
C GLU A 53 -1.70 -28.97 5.02
N THR A 54 -2.52 -29.23 3.99
CA THR A 54 -2.99 -30.59 3.74
C THR A 54 -1.82 -31.37 3.19
N ALA A 55 -1.41 -32.38 3.96
CA ALA A 55 -0.35 -33.33 3.68
C ALA A 55 -0.35 -33.82 2.22
N ASN A 56 0.83 -33.75 1.61
CA ASN A 56 1.38 -34.65 0.58
C ASN A 56 0.36 -35.46 -0.24
N CYS A 57 -0.07 -34.93 -1.39
CA CYS A 57 -0.57 -35.78 -2.47
C CYS A 57 0.60 -36.22 -3.34
N THR A 58 1.14 -37.41 -3.06
CA THR A 58 2.06 -38.13 -3.95
C THR A 58 1.31 -38.49 -5.23
N HIS A 59 1.74 -37.95 -6.37
CA HIS A 59 1.16 -38.23 -7.68
C HIS A 59 1.61 -39.63 -8.13
N PRO A 60 0.73 -40.63 -8.34
CA PRO A 60 1.14 -41.87 -8.98
C PRO A 60 1.40 -41.57 -10.46
N GLN A 61 2.65 -41.75 -10.90
CA GLN A 61 2.96 -41.73 -12.33
C GLN A 61 2.24 -42.90 -12.99
N GLN A 62 1.36 -42.59 -13.95
CA GLN A 62 0.63 -43.58 -14.74
C GLN A 62 1.55 -44.11 -15.83
N THR A 63 1.55 -45.44 -15.98
CA THR A 63 2.18 -46.25 -17.03
C THR A 63 1.55 -46.04 -18.39
#